data_AF-A0AAD7HFS6-F1
#
_entry.id   AF-A0AAD7HFS6-F1
#
_cell.length_a   1.000
_cell.length_b   1.000
_cell.length_c   1.000
_cell.angle_alpha   90.00
_cell.angle_beta   90.00
_cell.angle_gamma   90.00
#
_symmetry.space_group_name_H-M   'P 1'
#
loop_
_entity.id
_entity.type
_entity.pdbx_description
1 polymer ?
#
loop_
_entity_poly.entity_id
_entity_poly.type
_entity_poly.pdbx_seq_one_letter_code
_entity_poly.pdbx_strand_id
1 'polypeptide(L)'
;MELLLQFLLYVRENKGSRALNHMELNVERGLSCWSTRHEFVAISLLNQNVDVPYMLEVRGPLRAQDNLLKLGPLHKKVQAHLEKIAANPKLVTGPDATYETATLDGKIWQKPEVVYAARARIVEWKLEHVNALVVAYCKGALATWHRFDTEWDDEGPIAKLSPDNIERAWLEVTNDGNESELGIFRQAAKSAPNMSLAYHSAMRMYKANKTSEFLPTLSAQDRQAIRVQVRIQDGSGSNRKNKHAQIVHMKEIVDKNLKRDDERKERADKAKEVLTKIIAIASVPELDTAFKIGRGSAGYLTVAALDLQLDWHIANSVKESTSSDTSASGISKAKSGPNGRGNRDTRYGYLRDAISRRSQILERVAVGLSSIQVVEEAAPEEVISDQMEVDDGGFDSEEEYYDRQNSF
;
A
#
# COMPACT_ATOMS: atom_id res chain seq x y z
N MET A 1 21.22 19.03 6.27
CA MET A 1 20.60 18.39 7.46
C MET A 1 20.02 19.42 8.42
N GLU A 2 20.77 20.44 8.86
CA GLU A 2 20.26 21.48 9.77
C GLU A 2 19.02 22.22 9.24
N LEU A 3 19.00 22.59 7.96
CA LEU A 3 17.82 23.21 7.34
C LEU A 3 16.58 22.32 7.42
N LEU A 4 16.74 21.00 7.30
CA LEU A 4 15.62 20.05 7.43
C LEU A 4 15.13 19.96 8.87
N LEU A 5 16.04 19.98 9.85
CA LEU A 5 15.68 20.04 11.26
C LEU A 5 14.96 21.36 11.59
N GLN A 6 15.47 22.50 11.11
CA GLN A 6 14.80 23.80 11.26
C GLN A 6 13.42 23.82 10.60
N PHE A 7 13.30 23.22 9.41
CA PHE A 7 12.01 23.08 8.75
C PHE A 7 11.04 22.22 9.58
N LEU A 8 11.50 21.10 10.15
CA LEU A 8 10.66 20.26 11.03
C LEU A 8 10.26 21.00 12.31
N LEU A 9 11.13 21.84 12.87
CA LEU A 9 10.78 22.73 13.98
C LEU A 9 9.68 23.71 13.58
N TYR A 10 9.83 24.37 12.43
CA TYR A 10 8.81 25.26 11.88
C TYR A 10 7.47 24.55 11.64
N VAL A 11 7.49 23.33 11.08
CA VAL A 11 6.28 22.51 10.87
C VAL A 11 5.62 22.18 12.21
N ARG A 12 6.42 21.80 13.23
CA ARG A 12 5.93 21.51 14.58
C ARG A 12 5.24 22.74 15.18
N GLU A 13 5.86 23.91 15.06
CA GLU A 13 5.34 25.16 15.64
C GLU A 13 4.04 25.65 14.99
N ASN A 14 3.87 25.39 13.68
CA ASN A 14 2.65 25.77 12.96
C ASN A 14 1.46 24.84 13.17
N LYS A 15 1.65 23.66 13.75
CA LYS A 15 0.55 22.73 14.00
C LYS A 15 -0.25 23.13 15.23
N GLY A 16 -1.57 23.02 15.15
CA GLY A 16 -2.46 23.27 16.30
C GLY A 16 -2.15 22.39 17.51
N SER A 17 -1.69 21.15 17.30
CA SER A 17 -1.24 20.24 18.36
C SER A 17 0.17 20.52 18.88
N ARG A 18 0.96 21.34 18.16
CA ARG A 18 2.40 21.55 18.36
C ARG A 18 3.23 20.26 18.44
N ALA A 19 2.73 19.19 17.84
CA ALA A 19 3.36 17.88 17.84
C ALA A 19 3.61 17.41 16.41
N LEU A 20 4.77 16.78 16.20
CA LEU A 20 5.07 16.05 14.97
C LEU A 20 4.26 14.76 14.92
N ASN A 21 3.79 14.37 13.74
CA ASN A 21 3.20 13.05 13.54
C ASN A 21 4.30 11.96 13.55
N HIS A 22 3.91 10.69 13.54
CA HIS A 22 4.86 9.58 13.60
C HIS A 22 5.92 9.61 12.50
N MET A 23 5.55 10.00 11.27
CA MET A 23 6.48 10.05 10.14
C MET A 23 7.49 11.19 10.30
N GLU A 24 7.02 12.39 10.62
CA GLU A 24 7.88 13.55 10.83
C GLU A 24 8.82 13.36 12.02
N LEU A 25 8.31 12.78 13.11
CA LEU A 25 9.11 12.46 14.29
C LEU A 25 10.20 11.44 13.96
N ASN A 26 9.89 10.45 13.11
CA ASN A 26 10.91 9.49 12.64
C ASN A 26 11.99 10.19 11.82
N VAL A 27 11.63 11.15 10.97
CA VAL A 27 12.62 11.94 10.21
C VAL A 27 13.46 12.81 11.14
N GLU A 28 12.86 13.53 12.09
CA GLU A 28 13.58 14.35 13.09
C GLU A 28 14.58 13.49 13.89
N ARG A 29 14.13 12.33 14.37
CA ARG A 29 14.96 11.37 15.10
C ARG A 29 16.09 10.82 14.24
N GLY A 30 15.81 10.46 12.99
CA GLY A 30 16.83 9.99 12.04
C GLY A 30 17.90 11.05 11.79
N LEU A 31 17.51 12.28 11.48
CA LEU A 31 18.46 13.38 11.24
C LEU A 31 19.24 13.80 12.50
N SER A 32 18.71 13.53 13.68
CA SER A 32 19.37 13.76 14.97
C SER A 32 20.23 12.57 15.43
N CYS A 33 20.03 11.39 14.84
CA CYS A 33 20.76 10.18 15.20
C CYS A 33 22.20 10.23 14.69
N TRP A 34 23.15 9.90 15.57
CA TRP A 34 24.57 9.94 15.28
C TRP A 34 24.98 8.95 14.20
N SER A 35 24.49 7.71 14.28
CA SER A 35 24.77 6.66 13.29
C SER A 35 24.24 7.06 11.92
N THR A 36 23.03 7.60 11.86
CA THR A 36 22.43 8.07 10.61
C THR A 36 23.25 9.21 9.99
N ARG A 37 23.77 10.15 10.79
CA ARG A 37 24.66 11.22 10.26
C ARG A 37 25.93 10.67 9.64
N HIS A 38 26.53 9.64 10.23
CA HIS A 38 27.69 8.97 9.64
C HIS A 38 27.35 8.36 8.29
N GLU A 39 26.24 7.62 8.21
CA GLU A 39 25.77 7.00 6.98
C GLU A 39 25.45 8.03 5.90
N PHE A 40 24.76 9.13 6.25
CA PHE A 40 24.46 10.21 5.31
C PHE A 40 25.71 10.82 4.70
N VAL A 41 26.75 11.07 5.50
CA VAL A 41 28.03 11.60 5.00
C VAL A 41 28.71 10.60 4.08
N ALA A 42 28.81 9.34 4.49
CA ALA A 42 29.44 8.29 3.68
C ALA A 42 28.71 8.07 2.34
N ILE A 43 27.38 7.96 2.38
CA ILE A 43 26.54 7.79 1.17
C ILE A 43 26.64 9.02 0.27
N SER A 44 26.65 10.23 0.82
CA SER A 44 26.78 11.45 0.01
C SER A 44 28.11 11.50 -0.75
N LEU A 45 29.21 11.11 -0.08
CA LEU A 45 30.52 11.03 -0.71
C LEU A 45 30.54 9.96 -1.80
N LEU A 46 30.07 8.75 -1.50
CA LEU A 46 30.06 7.65 -2.47
C LEU A 46 29.12 7.92 -3.65
N ASN A 47 28.01 8.61 -3.42
CA ASN A 47 27.11 9.04 -4.48
C ASN A 47 27.81 9.96 -5.50
N GLN A 48 28.56 10.96 -5.03
CA GLN A 48 29.27 11.89 -5.92
C GLN A 48 30.51 11.28 -6.58
N ASN A 49 31.13 10.27 -5.97
CA ASN A 49 32.36 9.67 -6.45
C ASN A 49 32.16 8.41 -7.29
N VAL A 50 31.07 7.65 -7.07
CA VAL A 50 30.82 6.36 -7.71
C VAL A 50 29.50 6.38 -8.47
N ASP A 51 28.38 6.57 -7.76
CA ASP A 51 27.05 6.35 -8.34
C ASP A 51 26.74 7.35 -9.46
N VAL A 52 26.96 8.65 -9.22
CA VAL A 52 26.66 9.69 -10.22
C VAL A 52 27.52 9.52 -11.47
N PRO A 53 28.87 9.39 -11.40
CA PRO A 53 29.68 9.07 -12.57
C PRO A 53 29.23 7.81 -13.31
N TYR A 54 28.91 6.73 -12.58
CA TYR A 54 28.41 5.50 -13.18
C TYR A 54 27.09 5.76 -13.95
N MET A 55 26.13 6.44 -13.33
CA MET A 55 24.85 6.76 -13.96
C MET A 55 25.00 7.70 -15.15
N LEU A 56 26.02 8.57 -15.18
CA LEU A 56 26.33 9.40 -16.34
C LEU A 56 26.90 8.58 -17.51
N GLU A 57 27.65 7.51 -17.25
CA GLU A 57 28.12 6.58 -18.28
C GLU A 57 27.02 5.60 -18.75
N VAL A 58 26.03 5.30 -17.90
CA VAL A 58 24.90 4.39 -18.21
C VAL A 58 23.76 5.12 -18.92
N ARG A 59 23.36 6.30 -18.43
CA ARG A 59 22.18 7.06 -18.89
C ARG A 59 22.51 8.42 -19.50
N GLY A 60 23.68 8.95 -19.19
CA GLY A 60 24.01 10.34 -19.43
C GLY A 60 24.66 10.60 -20.79
N PRO A 61 25.09 11.86 -21.01
CA PRO A 61 25.78 12.26 -22.23
C PRO A 61 27.15 11.59 -22.41
N LEU A 62 27.65 10.90 -21.38
CA LEU A 62 28.92 10.18 -21.40
C LEU A 62 28.75 8.71 -21.82
N ARG A 63 27.54 8.31 -22.21
CA ARG A 63 27.25 6.94 -22.60
C ARG A 63 28.03 6.52 -23.84
N ALA A 64 28.96 5.58 -23.64
CA ALA A 64 29.74 4.99 -24.72
C ALA A 64 29.04 3.79 -25.38
N GLN A 65 28.16 3.10 -24.65
CA GLN A 65 27.46 1.89 -25.11
C GLN A 65 25.96 2.01 -24.81
N ASP A 66 25.12 1.63 -25.77
CA ASP A 66 23.66 1.62 -25.65
C ASP A 66 23.07 0.22 -25.46
N ASN A 67 23.91 -0.81 -25.59
CA ASN A 67 23.57 -2.21 -25.32
C ASN A 67 24.13 -2.64 -23.95
N LEU A 68 23.24 -3.08 -23.06
CA LEU A 68 23.56 -3.58 -21.71
C LEU A 68 24.67 -4.63 -21.73
N LEU A 69 24.66 -5.53 -22.71
CA LEU A 69 25.62 -6.63 -22.80
C LEU A 69 27.06 -6.15 -22.99
N LYS A 70 27.27 -4.90 -23.44
CA LYS A 70 28.61 -4.32 -23.65
C LYS A 70 29.15 -3.55 -22.44
N LEU A 71 28.44 -3.54 -21.30
CA LEU A 71 28.86 -2.78 -20.11
C LEU A 71 29.92 -3.47 -19.25
N GLY A 72 30.34 -4.70 -19.58
CA GLY A 72 31.37 -5.44 -18.82
C GLY A 72 32.61 -4.62 -18.45
N PRO A 73 33.24 -3.87 -19.38
CA PRO A 73 34.37 -3.00 -19.05
C PRO A 73 34.06 -1.91 -18.02
N LEU A 74 32.86 -1.32 -18.07
CA LEU A 74 32.41 -0.33 -17.09
C LEU A 74 32.22 -0.98 -15.71
N HIS A 75 31.63 -2.17 -15.64
CA HIS A 75 31.45 -2.89 -14.38
C HIS A 75 32.80 -3.25 -13.72
N LYS A 76 33.77 -3.73 -14.52
CA LYS A 76 35.15 -3.98 -14.06
C LYS A 76 35.82 -2.69 -13.55
N LYS A 77 35.62 -1.56 -14.24
CA LYS A 77 36.11 -0.24 -13.80
C LYS A 77 35.50 0.19 -12.45
N VAL A 78 34.19 -0.02 -12.25
CA VAL A 78 33.51 0.26 -10.96
C VAL A 78 34.11 -0.59 -9.84
N GLN A 79 34.31 -1.89 -10.06
CA GLN A 79 34.90 -2.78 -9.05
C GLN A 79 36.31 -2.35 -8.66
N ALA A 80 37.19 -2.13 -9.64
CA ALA A 80 38.55 -1.66 -9.39
C ALA A 80 38.56 -0.33 -8.61
N HIS A 81 37.62 0.57 -8.90
CA HIS A 81 37.49 1.84 -8.20
C HIS A 81 36.98 1.66 -6.75
N LEU A 82 36.02 0.77 -6.51
CA LEU A 82 35.56 0.43 -5.17
C LEU A 82 36.66 -0.22 -4.33
N GLU A 83 37.49 -1.09 -4.93
CA GLU A 83 38.67 -1.67 -4.27
C GLU A 83 39.69 -0.59 -3.90
N LYS A 84 39.96 0.34 -4.81
CA LYS A 84 40.85 1.49 -4.58
C LYS A 84 40.37 2.34 -3.39
N ILE A 85 39.07 2.64 -3.30
CA ILE A 85 38.49 3.39 -2.18
C ILE A 85 38.53 2.56 -0.89
N ALA A 86 38.23 1.26 -0.95
CA ALA A 86 38.28 0.39 0.22
C ALA A 86 39.69 0.25 0.80
N ALA A 87 40.72 0.24 -0.07
CA ALA A 87 42.12 0.22 0.34
C ALA A 87 42.58 1.56 0.95
N ASN A 88 42.05 2.68 0.45
CA ASN A 88 42.36 4.02 0.96
C ASN A 88 41.10 4.92 1.02
N PRO A 89 40.29 4.84 2.08
CA PRO A 89 39.04 5.62 2.18
C PRO A 89 39.29 7.14 2.24
N LYS A 90 40.51 7.57 2.58
CA LYS A 90 40.89 8.99 2.56
C LYS A 90 40.87 9.59 1.16
N LEU A 91 40.84 8.78 0.10
CA LEU A 91 40.61 9.25 -1.27
C LEU A 91 39.25 9.93 -1.44
N VAL A 92 38.26 9.64 -0.59
CA VAL A 92 36.94 10.32 -0.67
C VAL A 92 36.67 11.17 0.57
N THR A 93 37.17 10.76 1.75
CA THR A 93 36.92 11.45 3.03
C THR A 93 37.97 12.49 3.39
N GLY A 94 39.17 12.43 2.82
CA GLY A 94 40.30 13.27 3.18
C GLY A 94 40.10 14.74 2.75
N PRO A 95 40.69 15.70 3.48
CA PRO A 95 40.61 17.11 3.11
C PRO A 95 41.30 17.38 1.76
N ASP A 96 42.40 16.69 1.49
CA ASP A 96 43.23 16.87 0.28
C ASP A 96 42.76 16.03 -0.92
N ALA A 97 41.67 15.27 -0.76
CA ALA A 97 41.18 14.40 -1.81
C ALA A 97 40.60 15.22 -2.97
N THR A 98 41.17 15.06 -4.15
CA THR A 98 40.74 15.77 -5.36
C THR A 98 39.82 14.90 -6.20
N TYR A 99 39.02 15.51 -7.08
CA TYR A 99 38.08 14.76 -7.91
C TYR A 99 38.81 13.78 -8.85
N GLU A 100 40.00 14.12 -9.35
CA GLU A 100 40.79 13.29 -10.28
C GLU A 100 41.13 11.90 -9.70
N THR A 101 41.27 11.83 -8.38
CA THR A 101 41.61 10.58 -7.69
C THR A 101 40.41 9.92 -7.02
N ALA A 102 39.42 10.72 -6.64
CA ALA A 102 38.25 10.32 -5.88
C ALA A 102 37.10 9.82 -6.75
N THR A 103 36.86 10.40 -7.93
CA THR A 103 35.73 10.02 -8.79
C THR A 103 36.08 8.86 -9.72
N LEU A 104 35.07 8.06 -10.06
CA LEU A 104 35.18 6.91 -10.96
C LEU A 104 35.70 7.28 -12.34
N ASP A 105 35.30 8.45 -12.86
CA ASP A 105 35.65 8.95 -14.19
C ASP A 105 36.78 9.99 -14.19
N GLY A 106 37.28 10.36 -13.01
CA GLY A 106 38.31 11.39 -12.84
C GLY A 106 37.82 12.80 -13.18
N LYS A 107 36.49 13.01 -13.33
CA LYS A 107 35.90 14.33 -13.64
C LYS A 107 35.42 15.04 -12.39
N ILE A 108 35.19 16.34 -12.54
CA ILE A 108 34.66 17.22 -11.47
C ILE A 108 33.32 16.67 -10.98
N TRP A 109 33.11 16.69 -9.66
CA TRP A 109 31.85 16.28 -9.05
C TRP A 109 30.66 17.04 -9.63
N GLN A 110 29.54 16.35 -9.85
CA GLN A 110 28.31 16.98 -10.34
C GLN A 110 27.79 18.05 -9.37
N LYS A 111 27.95 17.79 -8.06
CA LYS A 111 27.59 18.70 -6.97
C LYS A 111 28.75 18.84 -6.00
N PRO A 112 29.78 19.66 -6.32
CA PRO A 112 30.95 19.83 -5.46
C PRO A 112 30.58 20.29 -4.04
N GLU A 113 29.53 21.10 -3.90
CA GLU A 113 29.02 21.58 -2.62
C GLU A 113 28.62 20.45 -1.67
N VAL A 114 28.16 19.31 -2.20
CA VAL A 114 27.80 18.13 -1.39
C VAL A 114 29.06 17.50 -0.81
N VAL A 115 30.14 17.38 -1.59
CA VAL A 115 31.42 16.81 -1.15
C VAL A 115 32.06 17.69 -0.09
N TYR A 116 32.11 19.01 -0.33
CA TYR A 116 32.68 19.96 0.63
C TYR A 116 31.88 19.98 1.92
N ALA A 117 30.54 20.03 1.85
CA ALA A 117 29.69 19.99 3.03
C ALA A 117 29.88 18.68 3.80
N ALA A 118 29.90 17.53 3.13
CA ALA A 118 30.10 16.23 3.76
C ALA A 118 31.44 16.17 4.51
N ARG A 119 32.54 16.62 3.89
CA ARG A 119 33.87 16.65 4.52
C ARG A 119 33.95 17.63 5.69
N ALA A 120 33.36 18.81 5.57
CA ALA A 120 33.24 19.75 6.68
C ALA A 120 32.52 19.10 7.87
N ARG A 121 31.44 18.35 7.63
CA ARG A 121 30.70 17.64 8.68
C ARG A 121 31.50 16.52 9.35
N ILE A 122 32.42 15.85 8.63
CA ILE A 122 33.32 14.87 9.26
C ILE A 122 34.12 15.53 10.39
N VAL A 123 34.63 16.74 10.14
CA VAL A 123 35.44 17.48 11.11
C VAL A 123 34.56 18.11 12.20
N GLU A 124 33.52 18.87 11.82
CA GLU A 124 32.62 19.57 12.75
C GLU A 124 31.96 18.62 13.74
N TRP A 125 31.49 17.48 13.23
CA TRP A 125 30.80 16.49 14.04
C TRP A 125 31.74 15.37 14.49
N LYS A 126 33.06 15.46 14.31
CA LYS A 126 34.01 14.43 14.78
C LYS A 126 33.54 13.00 14.43
N LEU A 127 33.19 12.77 13.17
CA LEU A 127 32.63 11.49 12.72
C LEU A 127 33.76 10.47 12.50
N GLU A 128 34.31 9.94 13.59
CA GLU A 128 35.52 9.10 13.59
C GLU A 128 35.36 7.79 12.79
N HIS A 129 34.14 7.28 12.64
CA HIS A 129 33.87 6.00 11.99
C HIS A 129 33.56 6.10 10.48
N VAL A 130 33.58 7.29 9.88
CA VAL A 130 33.21 7.46 8.46
C VAL A 130 34.13 6.66 7.53
N ASN A 131 35.44 6.61 7.82
CA ASN A 131 36.37 5.79 7.04
C ASN A 131 36.00 4.31 7.08
N ALA A 132 35.70 3.78 8.28
CA ALA A 132 35.30 2.38 8.44
C ALA A 132 33.97 2.10 7.71
N LEU A 133 33.03 3.04 7.74
CA LEU A 133 31.75 2.92 7.04
C LEU A 133 31.91 2.96 5.52
N VAL A 134 32.75 3.85 4.98
CA VAL A 134 33.08 3.88 3.54
C VAL A 134 33.68 2.54 3.12
N VAL A 135 34.63 1.99 3.89
CA VAL A 135 35.22 0.67 3.61
C VAL A 135 34.15 -0.42 3.65
N ALA A 136 33.28 -0.43 4.67
CA ALA A 136 32.20 -1.41 4.79
C ALA A 136 31.22 -1.32 3.61
N TYR A 137 30.85 -0.11 3.20
CA TYR A 137 30.00 0.11 2.03
C TYR A 137 30.66 -0.42 0.76
N CYS A 138 31.91 -0.04 0.49
CA CYS A 138 32.63 -0.50 -0.70
C CYS A 138 32.74 -2.03 -0.75
N LYS A 139 33.05 -2.69 0.38
CA LYS A 139 33.09 -4.16 0.47
C LYS A 139 31.72 -4.80 0.24
N GLY A 140 30.66 -4.23 0.82
CA GLY A 140 29.29 -4.71 0.61
C GLY A 140 28.82 -4.54 -0.84
N ALA A 141 29.17 -3.41 -1.46
CA ALA A 141 28.92 -3.14 -2.87
C ALA A 141 29.69 -4.11 -3.77
N LEU A 142 31.00 -4.32 -3.52
CA LEU A 142 31.82 -5.28 -4.26
C LEU A 142 31.26 -6.70 -4.21
N ALA A 143 30.86 -7.19 -3.03
CA ALA A 143 30.22 -8.49 -2.89
C ALA A 143 28.91 -8.63 -3.69
N THR A 144 28.23 -7.51 -3.97
CA THR A 144 27.04 -7.51 -4.82
C THR A 144 27.41 -7.42 -6.30
N TRP A 145 28.41 -6.61 -6.66
CA TRP A 145 28.97 -6.56 -8.01
C TRP A 145 29.44 -7.93 -8.47
N HIS A 146 30.26 -8.63 -7.67
CA HIS A 146 30.75 -9.98 -7.99
C HIS A 146 29.65 -11.04 -8.19
N ARG A 147 28.44 -10.80 -7.66
CA ARG A 147 27.29 -11.69 -7.91
C ARG A 147 26.50 -11.26 -9.15
N PHE A 148 26.53 -9.97 -9.46
CA PHE A 148 25.82 -9.36 -10.57
C PHE A 148 26.56 -9.53 -11.90
N ASP A 149 27.90 -9.46 -11.88
CA ASP A 149 28.71 -9.42 -13.09
C ASP A 149 29.25 -10.79 -13.53
N THR A 150 28.88 -11.88 -12.85
CA THR A 150 29.30 -13.25 -13.21
C THR A 150 29.00 -13.62 -14.66
N GLU A 151 27.98 -12.99 -15.25
CA GLU A 151 27.63 -13.20 -16.65
C GLU A 151 28.64 -12.56 -17.64
N TRP A 152 29.33 -11.49 -17.20
CA TRP A 152 30.35 -10.72 -17.93
C TRP A 152 31.79 -11.15 -17.65
N ASP A 153 31.98 -12.16 -16.80
CA ASP A 153 33.29 -12.79 -16.61
C ASP A 153 33.83 -13.32 -17.93
N ASP A 154 35.16 -13.47 -18.03
CA ASP A 154 35.82 -13.89 -19.27
C ASP A 154 35.37 -15.31 -19.74
N GLU A 155 34.89 -16.15 -18.81
CA GLU A 155 34.26 -17.44 -19.07
C GLU A 155 32.72 -17.42 -19.01
N GLY A 156 32.15 -16.25 -18.74
CA GLY A 156 30.72 -16.03 -18.60
C GLY A 156 29.94 -16.24 -19.91
N PRO A 157 28.62 -16.46 -19.82
CA PRO A 157 27.76 -16.62 -20.99
C PRO A 157 27.83 -15.44 -21.96
N ILE A 158 27.97 -14.20 -21.48
CA ILE A 158 28.02 -13.01 -22.36
C ILE A 158 29.34 -12.96 -23.11
N ALA A 159 30.47 -13.30 -22.47
CA ALA A 159 31.79 -13.32 -23.12
C ALA A 159 31.89 -14.38 -24.24
N LYS A 160 31.08 -15.45 -24.17
CA LYS A 160 31.00 -16.50 -25.19
C LYS A 160 30.16 -16.11 -26.41
N LEU A 161 29.40 -15.02 -26.35
CA LEU A 161 28.57 -14.58 -27.47
C LEU A 161 29.45 -13.96 -28.56
N SER A 162 29.12 -14.28 -29.82
CA SER A 162 29.69 -13.55 -30.95
C SER A 162 29.19 -12.10 -30.96
N PRO A 163 29.94 -11.15 -31.55
CA PRO A 163 29.48 -9.78 -31.71
C PRO A 163 28.10 -9.69 -32.38
N ASP A 164 27.86 -10.50 -33.41
CA ASP A 164 26.55 -10.56 -34.10
C ASP A 164 25.41 -10.98 -33.18
N ASN A 165 25.66 -11.92 -32.26
CA ASN A 165 24.64 -12.34 -31.29
C ASN A 165 24.38 -11.27 -30.24
N ILE A 166 25.42 -10.53 -29.81
CA ILE A 166 25.28 -9.39 -28.90
C ILE A 166 24.41 -8.30 -29.53
N GLU A 167 24.60 -8.00 -30.81
CA GLU A 167 23.77 -7.02 -31.52
C GLU A 167 22.34 -7.51 -31.74
N ARG A 168 22.14 -8.80 -32.04
CA ARG A 168 20.79 -9.38 -32.18
C ARG A 168 20.03 -9.43 -30.87
N ALA A 169 20.72 -9.68 -29.76
CA ALA A 169 20.17 -9.68 -28.42
C ALA A 169 20.33 -8.30 -27.75
N TRP A 170 20.09 -7.24 -28.51
CA TRP A 170 20.19 -5.88 -27.99
C TRP A 170 19.25 -5.69 -26.79
N LEU A 171 19.79 -5.18 -25.69
CA LEU A 171 19.07 -4.91 -24.45
C LEU A 171 19.33 -3.46 -24.03
N GLU A 172 18.26 -2.77 -23.64
CA GLU A 172 18.39 -1.45 -23.03
C GLU A 172 19.25 -1.53 -21.77
N VAL A 173 20.20 -0.59 -21.67
CA VAL A 173 21.09 -0.42 -20.51
C VAL A 173 20.32 -0.15 -19.20
N THR A 174 19.07 0.31 -19.30
CA THR A 174 18.21 0.61 -18.15
C THR A 174 16.86 -0.06 -18.29
N ASN A 175 16.28 -0.45 -17.16
CA ASN A 175 14.94 -1.04 -17.12
C ASN A 175 13.80 -0.01 -17.14
N ASP A 176 14.10 1.29 -17.34
CA ASP A 176 13.13 2.39 -17.27
C ASP A 176 11.96 2.19 -18.26
N GLY A 177 12.26 1.73 -19.49
CA GLY A 177 11.25 1.42 -20.50
C GLY A 177 10.30 0.32 -20.04
N ASN A 178 10.83 -0.81 -19.56
CA ASN A 178 10.04 -1.92 -19.05
C ASN A 178 9.23 -1.54 -17.79
N GLU A 179 9.79 -0.75 -16.88
CA GLU A 179 9.09 -0.26 -15.70
C GLU A 179 7.94 0.67 -16.08
N SER A 180 8.14 1.52 -17.08
CA SER A 180 7.09 2.38 -17.62
C SER A 180 5.94 1.57 -18.21
N GLU A 181 6.24 0.54 -19.02
CA GLU A 181 5.22 -0.35 -19.60
C GLU A 181 4.49 -1.16 -18.53
N LEU A 182 5.18 -1.62 -17.49
CA LEU A 182 4.55 -2.27 -16.34
C LEU A 182 3.63 -1.30 -15.59
N GLY A 183 4.05 -0.04 -15.43
CA GLY A 183 3.23 1.03 -14.86
C GLY A 183 1.95 1.27 -15.65
N ILE A 184 2.07 1.36 -16.98
CA ILE A 184 0.94 1.51 -17.90
C ILE A 184 0.00 0.31 -17.79
N PHE A 185 0.54 -0.91 -17.82
CA PHE A 185 -0.24 -2.13 -17.66
C PHE A 185 -1.01 -2.13 -16.33
N ARG A 186 -0.37 -1.76 -15.22
CA ARG A 186 -1.03 -1.69 -13.90
C ARG A 186 -2.17 -0.69 -13.88
N GLN A 187 -2.03 0.46 -14.53
CA GLN A 187 -3.12 1.43 -14.65
C GLN A 187 -4.27 0.87 -15.49
N ALA A 188 -3.95 0.26 -16.64
CA ALA A 188 -4.95 -0.33 -17.52
C ALA A 188 -5.69 -1.51 -16.86
N ALA A 189 -4.99 -2.34 -16.08
CA ALA A 189 -5.59 -3.43 -15.31
C ALA A 189 -6.50 -2.92 -14.17
N LYS A 190 -6.24 -1.72 -13.63
CA LYS A 190 -7.15 -1.10 -12.65
C LYS A 190 -8.42 -0.57 -13.31
N SER A 191 -8.31 0.07 -14.47
CA SER A 191 -9.47 0.61 -15.20
C SER A 191 -10.28 -0.50 -15.89
N ALA A 192 -9.63 -1.57 -16.34
CA ALA A 192 -10.23 -2.69 -17.04
C ALA A 192 -9.72 -4.02 -16.46
N PRO A 193 -10.21 -4.44 -15.28
CA PRO A 193 -9.71 -5.65 -14.59
C PRO A 193 -9.96 -6.96 -15.35
N ASN A 194 -10.95 -6.96 -16.25
CA ASN A 194 -11.26 -8.11 -17.09
C ASN A 194 -10.43 -8.16 -18.39
N MET A 195 -9.55 -7.18 -18.61
CA MET A 195 -8.68 -7.13 -19.77
C MET A 195 -7.60 -8.21 -19.69
N SER A 196 -7.48 -9.02 -20.74
CA SER A 196 -6.40 -10.01 -20.82
C SER A 196 -5.06 -9.36 -21.13
N LEU A 197 -3.96 -9.96 -20.65
CA LEU A 197 -2.60 -9.52 -20.99
C LEU A 197 -2.34 -9.55 -22.50
N ALA A 198 -2.87 -10.56 -23.20
CA ALA A 198 -2.75 -10.67 -24.66
C ALA A 198 -3.42 -9.48 -25.37
N TYR A 199 -4.62 -9.10 -24.93
CA TYR A 199 -5.32 -7.93 -25.47
C TYR A 199 -4.56 -6.63 -25.18
N HIS A 200 -4.07 -6.45 -23.94
CA HIS A 200 -3.26 -5.28 -23.59
C HIS A 200 -2.01 -5.19 -24.49
N SER A 201 -1.28 -6.30 -24.64
CA SER A 201 -0.06 -6.36 -25.46
C SER A 201 -0.37 -6.05 -26.93
N ALA A 202 -1.45 -6.60 -27.48
CA ALA A 202 -1.90 -6.31 -28.84
C ALA A 202 -2.26 -4.83 -29.02
N MET A 203 -2.95 -4.21 -28.06
CA MET A 203 -3.29 -2.78 -28.09
C MET A 203 -2.03 -1.90 -28.03
N ARG A 204 -1.05 -2.23 -27.18
CA ARG A 204 0.23 -1.52 -27.11
C ARG A 204 0.98 -1.61 -28.44
N MET A 205 1.10 -2.81 -28.99
CA MET A 205 1.74 -3.04 -30.29
C MET A 205 1.03 -2.31 -31.44
N TYR A 206 -0.32 -2.34 -31.46
CA TYR A 206 -1.11 -1.66 -32.48
C TYR A 206 -0.81 -0.15 -32.52
N LYS A 207 -0.69 0.48 -31.34
CA LYS A 207 -0.33 1.89 -31.21
C LYS A 207 1.13 2.15 -31.56
N ALA A 208 2.06 1.38 -30.99
CA ALA A 208 3.50 1.58 -31.18
C ALA A 208 3.92 1.39 -32.65
N ASN A 209 3.37 0.38 -33.33
CA ASN A 209 3.66 0.09 -34.73
C ASN A 209 2.83 0.93 -35.70
N LYS A 210 2.00 1.86 -35.20
CA LYS A 210 1.06 2.67 -36.00
C LYS A 210 0.25 1.79 -36.96
N THR A 211 -0.24 0.65 -36.45
CA THR A 211 -0.88 -0.37 -37.29
C THR A 211 -2.12 0.16 -38.00
N SER A 212 -2.84 1.14 -37.42
CA SER A 212 -3.92 1.86 -38.10
C SER A 212 -3.50 2.54 -39.40
N GLU A 213 -2.30 3.11 -39.44
CA GLU A 213 -1.75 3.80 -40.62
C GLU A 213 -1.24 2.80 -41.68
N PHE A 214 -0.76 1.63 -41.22
CA PHE A 214 -0.24 0.58 -42.09
C PHE A 214 -1.35 -0.28 -42.72
N LEU A 215 -2.46 -0.53 -42.01
CA LEU A 215 -3.58 -1.36 -42.48
C LEU A 215 -4.12 -0.95 -43.87
N PRO A 216 -4.29 0.34 -44.20
CA PRO A 216 -4.67 0.78 -45.55
C PRO A 216 -3.69 0.37 -46.64
N THR A 217 -2.39 0.27 -46.34
CA THR A 217 -1.36 -0.06 -47.35
C THR A 217 -1.31 -1.55 -47.72
N LEU A 218 -1.98 -2.42 -46.95
CA LEU A 218 -2.01 -3.86 -47.18
C LEU A 218 -2.97 -4.24 -48.31
N SER A 219 -2.52 -5.16 -49.17
CA SER A 219 -3.34 -5.74 -50.23
C SER A 219 -4.45 -6.64 -49.68
N ALA A 220 -5.43 -6.98 -50.52
CA ALA A 220 -6.49 -7.92 -50.16
C ALA A 220 -5.93 -9.32 -49.80
N GLN A 221 -4.85 -9.75 -50.46
CA GLN A 221 -4.19 -11.02 -50.22
C GLN A 221 -3.50 -11.04 -48.84
N ASP A 222 -2.79 -9.97 -48.48
CA ASP A 222 -2.12 -9.85 -47.18
C ASP A 222 -3.13 -9.88 -46.03
N ARG A 223 -4.25 -9.14 -46.18
CA ARG A 223 -5.34 -9.15 -45.20
C ARG A 223 -5.96 -10.53 -45.04
N GLN A 224 -6.06 -11.31 -46.13
CA GLN A 224 -6.56 -12.68 -46.08
C GLN A 224 -5.57 -13.61 -45.36
N ALA A 225 -4.27 -13.49 -45.62
CA ALA A 225 -3.24 -14.26 -44.92
C ALA A 225 -3.23 -13.98 -43.41
N ILE A 226 -3.33 -12.70 -43.01
CA ILE A 226 -3.40 -12.30 -41.59
C ILE A 226 -4.62 -12.91 -40.91
N ARG A 227 -5.81 -12.87 -41.54
CA ARG A 227 -7.03 -13.48 -40.98
C ARG A 227 -6.88 -14.98 -40.72
N VAL A 228 -6.16 -15.70 -41.59
CA VAL A 228 -5.87 -17.13 -41.38
C VAL A 228 -4.99 -17.32 -40.14
N GLN A 229 -3.94 -16.53 -39.98
CA GLN A 229 -3.05 -16.60 -38.82
C GLN A 229 -3.77 -16.28 -37.51
N VAL A 230 -4.61 -15.24 -37.49
CA VAL A 230 -5.42 -14.88 -36.32
C VAL A 230 -6.36 -16.02 -35.91
N ARG A 231 -7.02 -16.67 -36.88
CA ARG A 231 -7.88 -17.83 -36.59
C ARG A 231 -7.12 -19.01 -35.99
N ILE A 232 -5.90 -19.28 -36.47
CA ILE A 232 -5.03 -20.31 -35.89
C ILE A 232 -4.66 -19.94 -34.44
N GLN A 233 -4.31 -18.68 -34.20
CA GLN A 233 -3.96 -18.18 -32.88
C GLN A 233 -5.15 -18.22 -31.91
N ASP A 234 -6.34 -17.82 -32.33
CA ASP A 234 -7.56 -17.92 -31.52
C ASP A 234 -7.95 -19.37 -31.24
N GLY A 235 -7.77 -20.25 -32.23
CA GLY A 235 -7.96 -21.70 -32.10
C GLY A 235 -7.05 -22.35 -31.04
N SER A 236 -5.94 -21.72 -30.65
CA SER A 236 -5.03 -22.22 -29.61
C SER A 236 -5.65 -22.24 -28.20
N GLY A 237 -6.72 -21.46 -27.97
CA GLY A 237 -7.48 -21.45 -26.70
C GLY A 237 -6.72 -20.91 -25.48
N SER A 238 -5.55 -20.29 -25.65
CA SER A 238 -4.74 -19.76 -24.53
C SER A 238 -5.53 -18.76 -23.66
N ASN A 239 -6.27 -17.84 -24.30
CA ASN A 239 -7.16 -16.90 -23.60
C ASN A 239 -8.32 -17.60 -22.87
N ARG A 240 -8.83 -18.72 -23.41
CA ARG A 240 -9.90 -19.50 -22.77
C ARG A 240 -9.41 -20.20 -21.49
N LYS A 241 -8.18 -20.72 -21.50
CA LYS A 241 -7.55 -21.31 -20.31
C LYS A 241 -7.39 -20.28 -19.18
N ASN A 242 -6.89 -19.09 -19.51
CA ASN A 242 -6.72 -18.02 -18.52
C ASN A 242 -8.05 -17.53 -17.94
N LYS A 243 -9.08 -17.33 -18.78
CA LYS A 243 -10.43 -16.98 -18.32
C LYS A 243 -11.02 -18.08 -17.43
N HIS A 244 -10.83 -19.35 -17.78
CA HIS A 244 -11.29 -20.47 -16.96
C HIS A 244 -10.63 -20.48 -15.57
N ALA A 245 -9.31 -20.30 -15.51
CA ALA A 245 -8.58 -20.21 -14.24
C ALA A 245 -9.06 -19.04 -13.38
N GLN A 246 -9.32 -17.87 -13.98
CA GLN A 246 -9.91 -16.72 -13.27
C GLN A 246 -11.29 -17.04 -12.69
N ILE A 247 -12.16 -17.68 -13.48
CA ILE A 247 -13.51 -18.07 -13.03
C ILE A 247 -13.44 -19.07 -11.88
N VAL A 248 -12.55 -20.07 -11.95
CA VAL A 248 -12.36 -21.05 -10.86
C VAL A 248 -11.91 -20.33 -9.59
N HIS A 249 -10.92 -19.45 -9.68
CA HIS A 249 -10.43 -18.71 -8.53
C HIS A 249 -11.51 -17.78 -7.93
N MET A 250 -12.30 -17.10 -8.77
CA MET A 250 -13.41 -16.26 -8.31
C MET A 250 -14.46 -17.08 -7.55
N LYS A 251 -14.79 -18.29 -8.03
CA LYS A 251 -15.69 -19.21 -7.31
C LYS A 251 -15.15 -19.59 -5.94
N GLU A 252 -13.87 -19.95 -5.84
CA GLU A 252 -13.24 -20.26 -4.55
C GLU A 252 -13.28 -19.09 -3.57
N ILE A 253 -13.10 -17.85 -4.06
CA ILE A 253 -13.20 -16.64 -3.22
C ILE A 253 -14.64 -16.46 -2.73
N VAL A 254 -15.63 -16.63 -3.62
CA VAL A 254 -17.05 -16.53 -3.25
C VAL A 254 -17.38 -17.57 -2.16
N ASP A 255 -16.97 -18.82 -2.33
CA ASP A 255 -17.23 -19.88 -1.35
C ASP A 255 -16.57 -19.58 0.02
N LYS A 256 -15.35 -19.04 0.01
CA LYS A 256 -14.67 -18.61 1.26
C LYS A 256 -15.39 -17.45 1.94
N ASN A 257 -15.89 -16.50 1.17
CA ASN A 257 -16.62 -15.36 1.71
C ASN A 257 -17.97 -15.80 2.30
N LEU A 258 -18.72 -16.66 1.60
CA LEU A 258 -19.97 -17.22 2.10
C LEU A 258 -19.78 -17.95 3.43
N LYS A 259 -18.76 -18.83 3.54
CA LYS A 259 -18.44 -19.51 4.80
C LYS A 259 -18.13 -18.54 5.94
N ARG A 260 -17.35 -17.49 5.67
CA ARG A 260 -17.03 -16.47 6.67
C ARG A 260 -18.26 -15.69 7.11
N ASP A 261 -19.18 -15.44 6.20
CA ASP A 261 -20.43 -14.74 6.49
C ASP A 261 -21.38 -15.62 7.31
N ASP A 262 -21.44 -16.93 7.03
CA ASP A 262 -22.18 -17.90 7.84
C ASP A 262 -21.58 -18.00 9.26
N GLU A 263 -20.26 -18.10 9.40
CA GLU A 263 -19.60 -18.07 10.71
C GLU A 263 -19.85 -16.76 11.48
N ARG A 264 -19.94 -15.63 10.77
CA ARG A 264 -20.28 -14.33 11.39
C ARG A 264 -21.74 -14.31 11.83
N LYS A 265 -22.66 -14.84 11.02
CA LYS A 265 -24.08 -14.97 11.38
C LYS A 265 -24.24 -15.86 12.61
N GLU A 266 -23.64 -17.06 12.61
CA GLU A 266 -23.68 -17.95 13.77
C GLU A 266 -23.13 -17.30 15.04
N ARG A 267 -22.00 -16.59 14.94
CA ARG A 267 -21.44 -15.86 16.09
C ARG A 267 -22.37 -14.75 16.57
N ALA A 268 -23.01 -14.03 15.65
CA ALA A 268 -23.98 -13.00 15.99
C ALA A 268 -25.23 -13.59 16.63
N ASP A 269 -25.72 -14.73 16.14
CA ASP A 269 -26.93 -15.37 16.66
C ASP A 269 -26.68 -16.03 18.02
N LYS A 270 -25.53 -16.70 18.21
CA LYS A 270 -25.07 -17.15 19.54
C LYS A 270 -24.95 -15.99 20.53
N ALA A 271 -24.42 -14.84 20.09
CA ALA A 271 -24.34 -13.65 20.94
C ALA A 271 -25.74 -13.12 21.30
N LYS A 272 -26.69 -13.09 20.36
CA LYS A 272 -28.09 -12.71 20.63
C LYS A 272 -28.77 -13.69 21.60
N GLU A 273 -28.58 -15.00 21.45
CA GLU A 273 -29.14 -16.01 22.36
C GLU A 273 -28.60 -15.89 23.79
N VAL A 274 -27.32 -15.54 23.94
CA VAL A 274 -26.76 -15.26 25.27
C VAL A 274 -27.41 -14.01 25.86
N LEU A 275 -27.64 -12.97 25.06
CA LEU A 275 -28.30 -11.75 25.52
C LEU A 275 -29.76 -11.98 25.93
N THR A 276 -30.53 -12.81 25.22
CA THR A 276 -31.94 -13.07 25.58
C THR A 276 -32.10 -13.81 26.91
N LYS A 277 -31.11 -14.58 27.34
CA LYS A 277 -31.14 -15.37 28.59
C LYS A 277 -30.75 -14.57 29.84
N ILE A 278 -30.25 -13.34 29.69
CA ILE A 278 -29.79 -12.52 30.81
C ILE A 278 -30.97 -11.83 31.50
N ILE A 279 -31.02 -11.97 32.83
CA ILE A 279 -31.86 -11.13 33.68
C ILE A 279 -31.17 -9.77 33.82
N ALA A 280 -31.76 -8.74 33.21
CA ALA A 280 -31.18 -7.41 33.19
C ALA A 280 -31.34 -6.70 34.54
N ILE A 281 -30.26 -6.10 35.04
CA ILE A 281 -30.33 -5.22 36.21
C ILE A 281 -31.00 -3.93 35.77
N ALA A 282 -32.18 -3.65 36.33
CA ALA A 282 -33.05 -2.58 35.89
C ALA A 282 -32.99 -1.33 36.79
N SER A 283 -32.37 -1.42 37.95
CA SER A 283 -32.32 -0.32 38.92
C SER A 283 -30.88 -0.01 39.37
N VAL A 284 -30.59 1.29 39.53
CA VAL A 284 -29.29 1.76 40.05
C VAL A 284 -29.00 1.24 41.48
N PRO A 285 -29.98 1.18 42.40
CA PRO A 285 -29.73 0.62 43.74
C PRO A 285 -29.34 -0.87 43.72
N GLU A 286 -29.92 -1.65 42.82
CA GLU A 286 -29.58 -3.07 42.64
C GLU A 286 -28.17 -3.24 42.06
N LEU A 287 -27.80 -2.41 41.08
CA LEU A 287 -26.45 -2.39 40.53
C LEU A 287 -25.42 -2.00 41.59
N ASP A 288 -25.70 -0.97 42.39
CA ASP A 288 -24.81 -0.48 43.46
C ASP A 288 -24.59 -1.53 44.54
N THR A 289 -25.62 -2.34 44.83
CA THR A 289 -25.56 -3.44 45.80
C THR A 289 -24.73 -4.60 45.25
N ALA A 290 -24.98 -4.99 43.98
CA ALA A 290 -24.24 -6.07 43.32
C ALA A 290 -22.75 -5.72 43.09
N PHE A 291 -22.43 -4.46 42.85
CA PHE A 291 -21.07 -4.02 42.59
C PHE A 291 -20.16 -4.04 43.82
N LYS A 292 -20.74 -3.79 45.01
CA LYS A 292 -20.06 -3.78 46.32
C LYS A 292 -19.72 -5.17 46.84
N ILE A 293 -20.27 -6.23 46.25
CA ILE A 293 -19.95 -7.62 46.61
C ILE A 293 -18.46 -7.87 46.32
N GLY A 294 -17.77 -8.50 47.27
CA GLY A 294 -16.34 -8.80 47.18
C GLY A 294 -16.03 -9.94 46.21
N ARG A 295 -14.83 -9.90 45.61
CA ARG A 295 -14.35 -10.94 44.68
C ARG A 295 -14.37 -12.30 45.37
N GLY A 296 -15.03 -13.29 44.76
CA GLY A 296 -15.15 -14.66 45.28
C GLY A 296 -16.40 -14.92 46.13
N SER A 297 -17.23 -13.90 46.39
CA SER A 297 -18.54 -14.07 47.04
C SER A 297 -19.65 -14.35 46.01
N ALA A 298 -20.69 -15.08 46.43
CA ALA A 298 -21.86 -15.31 45.59
C ALA A 298 -22.53 -13.97 45.22
N GLY A 299 -22.81 -13.78 43.93
CA GLY A 299 -23.33 -12.50 43.40
C GLY A 299 -22.26 -11.49 42.98
N TYR A 300 -20.96 -11.82 43.06
CA TYR A 300 -19.90 -10.95 42.56
C TYR A 300 -20.03 -10.67 41.06
N LEU A 301 -20.20 -9.39 40.71
CA LEU A 301 -20.31 -8.96 39.33
C LEU A 301 -18.92 -8.92 38.65
N THR A 302 -18.66 -9.92 37.80
CA THR A 302 -17.43 -10.02 37.02
C THR A 302 -17.39 -9.01 35.87
N VAL A 303 -16.21 -8.76 35.30
CA VAL A 303 -16.05 -7.90 34.11
C VAL A 303 -16.86 -8.42 32.92
N ALA A 304 -16.90 -9.74 32.73
CA ALA A 304 -17.70 -10.37 31.68
C ALA A 304 -19.21 -10.20 31.90
N ALA A 305 -19.67 -10.30 33.16
CA ALA A 305 -21.08 -10.06 33.50
C ALA A 305 -21.49 -8.59 33.28
N LEU A 306 -20.60 -7.64 33.61
CA LEU A 306 -20.80 -6.21 33.31
C LEU A 306 -20.90 -5.93 31.81
N ASP A 307 -20.01 -6.53 31.01
CA ASP A 307 -20.02 -6.37 29.55
C ASP A 307 -21.30 -6.94 28.93
N LEU A 308 -21.76 -8.10 29.40
CA LEU A 308 -23.03 -8.72 28.98
C LEU A 308 -24.26 -7.87 29.34
N GLN A 309 -24.30 -7.28 30.53
CA GLN A 309 -25.36 -6.35 30.94
C GLN A 309 -25.37 -5.07 30.09
N LEU A 310 -24.19 -4.51 29.80
CA LEU A 310 -24.05 -3.37 28.90
C LEU A 310 -24.54 -3.68 27.49
N ASP A 311 -24.15 -4.83 26.94
CA ASP A 311 -24.58 -5.26 25.61
C ASP A 311 -26.10 -5.47 25.53
N TRP A 312 -26.72 -5.95 26.61
CA TRP A 312 -28.18 -6.06 26.71
C TRP A 312 -28.87 -4.70 26.68
N HIS A 313 -28.39 -3.72 27.45
CA HIS A 313 -28.97 -2.37 27.48
C HIS A 313 -28.78 -1.64 26.14
N ILE A 314 -27.65 -1.82 25.46
CA ILE A 314 -27.41 -1.27 24.11
C ILE A 314 -28.36 -1.90 23.07
N ALA A 315 -28.59 -3.21 23.15
CA ALA A 315 -29.47 -3.91 22.21
C ALA A 315 -30.95 -3.52 22.38
N ASN A 316 -31.38 -3.21 23.61
CA ASN A 316 -32.76 -2.86 23.91
C ASN A 316 -33.04 -1.35 23.89
N SER A 317 -32.03 -0.48 24.04
CA SER A 317 -32.20 0.98 23.91
C SER A 317 -32.62 1.42 22.50
N VAL A 318 -32.30 0.63 21.48
CA VAL A 318 -32.66 0.89 20.06
C VAL A 318 -34.11 0.51 19.76
N LYS A 319 -34.72 -0.40 20.54
CA LYS A 319 -36.13 -0.80 20.37
C LYS A 319 -37.11 0.14 21.07
N GLU A 320 -36.66 0.83 22.12
CA GLU A 320 -37.47 1.77 22.90
C GLU A 320 -37.52 3.19 22.26
N SER A 321 -36.67 3.47 21.26
CA SER A 321 -36.67 4.73 20.49
C SER A 321 -37.32 4.56 19.12
N THR A 322 -38.60 4.90 18.98
CA THR A 322 -39.32 4.98 17.69
C THR A 322 -39.01 6.25 16.88
N SER A 323 -37.99 7.03 17.26
CA SER A 323 -37.53 8.21 16.52
C SER A 323 -36.15 7.96 15.90
N SER A 324 -35.99 8.32 14.63
CA SER A 324 -34.86 8.11 13.72
C SER A 324 -33.51 8.76 14.09
N ASP A 325 -33.21 8.97 15.38
CA ASP A 325 -31.94 9.56 15.83
C ASP A 325 -30.97 8.46 16.28
N THR A 326 -30.18 7.94 15.34
CA THR A 326 -29.18 6.89 15.56
C THR A 326 -27.94 7.35 16.36
N SER A 327 -27.97 8.54 16.99
CA SER A 327 -26.87 9.07 17.81
C SER A 327 -27.09 9.00 19.33
N ALA A 328 -28.26 8.54 19.80
CA ALA A 328 -28.70 8.75 21.19
C ALA A 328 -28.11 7.79 22.26
N SER A 329 -27.42 6.71 21.89
CA SER A 329 -26.95 5.73 22.89
C SER A 329 -25.76 6.25 23.72
N GLY A 330 -24.83 7.04 23.15
CA GLY A 330 -23.64 7.54 23.85
C GLY A 330 -22.69 6.47 24.42
N ILE A 331 -23.02 5.18 24.31
CA ILE A 331 -22.24 4.05 24.82
C ILE A 331 -21.57 3.40 23.62
N SER A 332 -20.24 3.49 23.54
CA SER A 332 -19.49 2.85 22.46
C SER A 332 -19.63 1.33 22.55
N LYS A 333 -20.01 0.68 21.44
CA LYS A 333 -19.78 -0.77 21.27
C LYS A 333 -18.31 -1.07 21.57
N ALA A 334 -18.03 -2.11 22.35
CA ALA A 334 -16.66 -2.47 22.71
C ALA A 334 -15.80 -2.53 21.44
N LYS A 335 -14.72 -1.74 21.39
CA LYS A 335 -13.66 -1.99 20.41
C LYS A 335 -13.13 -3.41 20.66
N SER A 336 -12.87 -4.17 19.60
CA SER A 336 -12.35 -5.53 19.71
C SER A 336 -11.07 -5.57 20.57
N GLY A 337 -11.06 -6.42 21.59
CA GLY A 337 -9.92 -6.65 22.49
C GLY A 337 -10.25 -6.52 23.98
N PRO A 338 -9.39 -7.06 24.88
CA PRO A 338 -9.67 -7.18 26.32
C PRO A 338 -9.84 -5.82 27.06
N ASN A 339 -9.46 -4.70 26.42
CA ASN A 339 -9.46 -3.36 27.02
C ASN A 339 -10.47 -2.38 26.38
N GLY A 340 -11.36 -2.84 25.50
CA GLY A 340 -12.23 -1.96 24.71
C GLY A 340 -13.18 -1.05 25.51
N ARG A 341 -13.46 -1.37 26.79
CA ARG A 341 -14.40 -0.63 27.68
C ARG A 341 -13.78 -0.18 29.02
N GLY A 342 -12.45 -0.13 29.12
CA GLY A 342 -11.76 0.37 30.33
C GLY A 342 -11.54 -0.70 31.41
N ASN A 343 -11.56 -0.35 32.69
CA ASN A 343 -11.45 -1.29 33.82
C ASN A 343 -12.85 -1.64 34.39
N ARG A 344 -12.93 -2.36 35.52
CA ARG A 344 -14.21 -2.76 36.14
C ARG A 344 -15.05 -1.55 36.57
N ASP A 345 -14.41 -0.52 37.11
CA ASP A 345 -15.07 0.71 37.59
C ASP A 345 -15.60 1.55 36.42
N THR A 346 -14.83 1.66 35.33
CA THR A 346 -15.27 2.35 34.11
C THR A 346 -16.53 1.70 33.52
N ARG A 347 -16.57 0.36 33.44
CA ARG A 347 -17.74 -0.38 32.94
C ARG A 347 -18.97 -0.23 33.83
N TYR A 348 -18.76 -0.22 35.14
CA TYR A 348 -19.84 0.06 36.08
C TYR A 348 -20.41 1.47 35.90
N GLY A 349 -19.56 2.48 35.68
CA GLY A 349 -19.99 3.84 35.33
C GLY A 349 -20.87 3.87 34.10
N TYR A 350 -20.44 3.22 33.00
CA TYR A 350 -21.24 3.14 31.78
C TYR A 350 -22.58 2.42 31.99
N LEU A 351 -22.63 1.36 32.79
CA LEU A 351 -23.85 0.59 33.02
C LEU A 351 -24.83 1.38 33.90
N ARG A 352 -24.33 2.11 34.89
CA ARG A 352 -25.11 3.02 35.73
C ARG A 352 -25.76 4.13 34.90
N ASP A 353 -25.01 4.73 33.98
CA ASP A 353 -25.52 5.73 33.05
C ASP A 353 -26.59 5.15 32.12
N ALA A 354 -26.36 3.94 31.58
CA ALA A 354 -27.31 3.25 30.71
C ALA A 354 -28.65 2.97 31.40
N ILE A 355 -28.61 2.42 32.63
CA ILE A 355 -29.80 2.15 33.44
C ILE A 355 -30.54 3.45 33.76
N SER A 356 -29.82 4.49 34.17
CA SER A 356 -30.42 5.79 34.52
C SER A 356 -31.16 6.41 33.32
N ARG A 357 -30.57 6.36 32.13
CA ARG A 357 -31.21 6.85 30.90
C ARG A 357 -32.46 6.05 30.56
N ARG A 358 -32.40 4.72 30.68
CA ARG A 358 -33.55 3.85 30.43
C ARG A 358 -34.70 4.13 31.38
N SER A 359 -34.43 4.29 32.68
CA SER A 359 -35.45 4.68 33.66
C SER A 359 -36.11 6.01 33.31
N GLN A 360 -35.33 7.03 32.91
CA GLN A 360 -35.86 8.33 32.47
C GLN A 360 -36.73 8.23 31.21
N ILE A 361 -36.37 7.38 30.25
CA ILE A 361 -37.17 7.15 29.04
C ILE A 361 -38.49 6.47 29.41
N LEU A 362 -38.46 5.43 30.24
CA LEU A 362 -39.66 4.71 30.69
C LEU A 362 -40.60 5.62 31.49
N GLU A 363 -40.07 6.51 32.34
CA GLU A 363 -40.87 7.53 33.04
C GLU A 363 -41.53 8.51 32.08
N ARG A 364 -40.83 8.97 31.04
CA ARG A 364 -41.40 9.86 30.01
C ARG A 364 -42.50 9.18 29.20
N VAL A 365 -42.31 7.91 28.85
CA VAL A 365 -43.33 7.12 28.14
C VAL A 365 -44.56 6.88 29.02
N ALA A 366 -44.37 6.63 30.32
CA ALA A 366 -45.47 6.48 31.28
C ALA A 366 -46.30 7.77 31.45
N VAL A 367 -45.64 8.94 31.43
CA VAL A 367 -46.31 10.26 31.49
C VAL A 367 -46.97 10.64 30.14
N GLY A 368 -46.42 10.19 29.01
CA GLY A 368 -47.02 10.36 27.69
C GLY A 368 -48.31 9.55 27.51
N LEU A 369 -48.35 8.32 28.02
CA LEU A 369 -49.53 7.44 27.94
C LEU A 369 -50.70 7.90 28.82
N SER A 370 -50.47 8.68 29.89
CA SER A 370 -51.56 9.27 30.69
C SER A 370 -52.24 10.48 30.04
N SER A 371 -51.77 10.91 28.86
CA SER A 371 -52.18 12.17 28.22
C SER A 371 -52.91 11.99 26.88
N ILE A 372 -53.23 10.76 26.47
CA ILE A 372 -53.88 10.50 25.17
C ILE A 372 -55.40 10.41 25.36
N GLN A 373 -56.10 11.50 25.03
CA GLN A 373 -57.50 11.45 24.60
C GLN A 373 -57.57 10.75 23.24
N VAL A 374 -58.59 9.90 23.09
CA VAL A 374 -58.98 9.22 21.85
C VAL A 374 -59.19 10.27 20.76
N VAL A 375 -58.32 10.26 19.75
CA VAL A 375 -58.60 10.80 18.42
C VAL A 375 -58.46 9.63 17.46
N GLU A 376 -59.62 9.21 16.97
CA GLU A 376 -59.80 8.26 15.89
C GLU A 376 -59.36 8.97 14.60
N GLU A 377 -58.25 8.55 14.00
CA GLU A 377 -57.88 9.01 12.66
C GLU A 377 -57.24 7.88 11.84
N ALA A 378 -57.65 7.85 10.58
CA ALA A 378 -57.74 6.69 9.72
C ALA A 378 -56.40 6.16 9.18
N ALA A 379 -56.40 4.86 8.89
CA ALA A 379 -55.30 4.14 8.25
C ALA A 379 -55.00 4.68 6.83
N PRO A 380 -53.72 4.87 6.47
CA PRO A 380 -53.30 4.87 5.09
C PRO A 380 -52.81 3.47 4.67
N GLU A 381 -53.33 3.03 3.53
CA GLU A 381 -53.02 1.79 2.83
C GLU A 381 -51.53 1.69 2.45
N GLU A 382 -50.92 0.53 2.72
CA GLU A 382 -49.63 0.15 2.13
C GLU A 382 -49.81 -0.15 0.64
N VAL A 383 -49.23 0.70 -0.21
CA VAL A 383 -48.96 0.34 -1.61
C VAL A 383 -47.61 -0.38 -1.66
N ILE A 384 -47.69 -1.71 -1.74
CA ILE A 384 -46.60 -2.56 -2.20
C ILE A 384 -46.48 -2.36 -3.71
N SER A 385 -45.35 -1.83 -4.19
CA SER A 385 -44.96 -1.97 -5.61
C SER A 385 -43.72 -2.86 -5.70
N ASP A 386 -43.98 -4.15 -5.86
CA ASP A 386 -43.06 -5.13 -6.45
C ASP A 386 -42.77 -4.71 -7.90
N GLN A 387 -41.53 -4.31 -8.21
CA GLN A 387 -40.96 -4.41 -9.56
C GLN A 387 -39.44 -4.62 -9.48
N MET A 388 -39.02 -5.87 -9.29
CA MET A 388 -37.79 -6.36 -9.93
C MET A 388 -38.22 -6.95 -11.29
N GLU A 389 -38.21 -6.10 -12.32
CA GLU A 389 -38.16 -6.61 -13.69
C GLU A 389 -36.75 -7.19 -13.93
N VAL A 390 -36.75 -8.49 -14.16
CA VAL A 390 -35.64 -9.24 -14.70
C VAL A 390 -35.57 -8.89 -16.18
N ASP A 391 -34.61 -8.07 -16.58
CA ASP A 391 -34.29 -7.88 -18.00
C ASP A 391 -33.36 -9.02 -18.44
N ASP A 392 -33.97 -10.06 -19.00
CA ASP A 392 -33.33 -11.17 -19.69
C ASP A 392 -33.31 -10.87 -21.19
N GLY A 393 -32.12 -10.55 -21.71
CA GLY A 393 -31.77 -10.77 -23.11
C GLY A 393 -31.93 -9.57 -24.06
N GLY A 394 -30.81 -8.93 -24.39
CA GLY A 394 -30.67 -8.10 -25.58
C GLY A 394 -29.21 -8.08 -26.04
N PHE A 395 -28.92 -8.76 -27.15
CA PHE A 395 -27.62 -8.71 -27.83
C PHE A 395 -27.34 -7.27 -28.30
N ASP A 396 -26.23 -6.67 -27.84
CA ASP A 396 -25.67 -5.47 -28.47
C ASP A 396 -25.43 -5.78 -29.96
N SER A 397 -26.07 -5.00 -30.83
CA SER A 397 -25.87 -5.08 -32.27
C SER A 397 -24.48 -4.53 -32.63
N GLU A 398 -23.91 -5.06 -33.72
CA GLU A 398 -22.55 -4.80 -34.21
C GLU A 398 -22.25 -3.30 -34.47
N GLU A 399 -23.28 -2.46 -34.63
CA GLU A 399 -23.16 -1.02 -34.84
C GLU A 399 -22.78 -0.24 -33.56
N GLU A 400 -23.27 -0.65 -32.37
CA GLU A 400 -22.98 0.08 -31.12
C GLU A 400 -21.52 -0.06 -30.66
N TYR A 401 -20.84 -1.11 -31.13
CA TYR A 401 -19.42 -1.37 -30.82
C TYR A 401 -18.47 -0.38 -31.52
N TYR A 402 -18.81 0.09 -32.72
CA TYR A 402 -17.94 1.00 -33.50
C TYR A 402 -18.15 2.47 -33.14
N ASP A 403 -19.33 2.87 -32.68
CA ASP A 403 -19.59 4.27 -32.31
C ASP A 403 -18.91 4.68 -31.00
N ARG A 404 -18.62 3.74 -30.09
CA ARG A 404 -17.88 4.02 -28.84
C ARG A 404 -16.36 4.20 -29.03
N GLN A 405 -15.80 3.92 -30.22
CA GLN A 405 -14.35 4.11 -30.47
C GLN A 405 -13.97 5.47 -31.07
N ASN A 406 -14.93 6.28 -31.51
CA ASN A 406 -14.66 7.58 -32.13
C ASN A 406 -14.74 8.79 -31.16
N SER A 407 -14.83 8.54 -29.86
CA SER A 407 -14.92 9.60 -28.84
C SER A 407 -13.92 9.45 -27.69
N PHE A 408 -12.65 9.17 -27.98
CA PHE A 408 -11.53 9.44 -27.05
C PHE A 408 -10.22 9.78 -27.75
#